data_AF-A0A1G1BS84-F1
#
_entry.id   AF-A0A1G1BS84-F1
#
_cell.length_a   1.000
_cell.length_b   1.000
_cell.length_c   1.000
_cell.angle_alpha   90.00
_cell.angle_beta   90.00
_cell.angle_gamma   90.00
#
_symmetry.space_group_name_H-M   'P 1'
#
loop_
_entity.id
_entity.type
_entity.pdbx_description
1 polymer ?
#
loop_
_entity_poly.entity_id
_entity_poly.type
_entity_poly.pdbx_seq_one_letter_code
_entity_poly.pdbx_strand_id
1 'polypeptide(L)'
;MAKPTSVLGEFRKWGLDREDLPVLLLIPMAEVAWADGQADEKEVDAIIDRHAPDSGSKVSPDTFTLTEAARAFLYSRFVYVKPDPALTAKAIGLLAMWLDEMEEADADRVRHLIVEMCFEVAERSGGFLGLFGRIGADEARVLRNLFARLHVAIDSMRE
;
A
#
# COMPACT_ATOMS: atom_id res chain seq x y z
N MET A 1 -18.68 14.68 -22.33
CA MET A 1 -17.54 14.60 -21.39
C MET A 1 -17.95 13.71 -20.24
N ALA A 2 -17.27 12.57 -20.05
CA ALA A 2 -17.49 11.75 -18.86
C ALA A 2 -17.10 12.56 -17.62
N LYS A 3 -17.96 12.60 -16.60
CA LYS A 3 -17.58 13.13 -15.28
C LYS A 3 -16.36 12.34 -14.78
N PRO A 4 -15.44 12.93 -14.01
CA PRO A 4 -14.47 12.14 -13.26
C PRO A 4 -15.28 11.15 -12.41
N THR A 5 -15.03 9.85 -12.56
CA THR A 5 -15.55 8.91 -11.58
C THR A 5 -14.83 9.27 -10.29
N SER A 6 -15.54 9.85 -9.33
CA SER A 6 -14.98 10.11 -8.01
C SER A 6 -14.44 8.80 -7.44
N VAL A 7 -13.45 8.88 -6.54
CA VAL A 7 -12.85 7.69 -5.89
C VAL A 7 -13.93 6.73 -5.37
N LEU A 8 -14.99 7.29 -4.77
CA LEU A 8 -16.16 6.56 -4.29
C LEU A 8 -16.96 5.83 -5.38
N GLY A 9 -17.04 6.41 -6.58
CA GLY A 9 -17.74 5.79 -7.71
C GLY A 9 -17.03 4.53 -8.22
N GLU A 10 -15.70 4.49 -8.16
CA GLU A 10 -14.94 3.28 -8.48
C GLU A 10 -14.97 2.26 -7.33
N PHE A 11 -14.88 2.72 -6.08
CA PHE A 11 -15.02 1.88 -4.88
C PHE A 11 -16.32 1.08 -4.87
N ARG A 12 -17.43 1.72 -5.22
CA ARG A 12 -18.73 1.05 -5.31
C ARG A 12 -18.77 -0.08 -6.33
N LYS A 13 -17.98 0.00 -7.41
CA LYS A 13 -17.85 -1.10 -8.39
C LYS A 13 -17.08 -2.29 -7.82
N TRP A 14 -16.30 -2.08 -6.77
CA TRP A 14 -15.60 -3.12 -6.01
C TRP A 14 -16.40 -3.62 -4.81
N GLY A 15 -17.62 -3.10 -4.59
CA GLY A 15 -18.43 -3.42 -3.42
C GLY A 15 -17.98 -2.72 -2.13
N LEU A 16 -17.24 -1.61 -2.28
CA LEU A 16 -16.71 -0.81 -1.18
C LEU A 16 -17.42 0.56 -1.10
N ASP A 17 -17.40 1.19 0.08
CA ASP A 17 -17.93 2.53 0.33
C ASP A 17 -16.86 3.47 0.93
N ARG A 18 -17.24 4.69 1.30
CA ARG A 18 -16.34 5.73 1.82
C ARG A 18 -15.51 5.29 3.02
N GLU A 19 -16.11 4.50 3.91
CA GLU A 19 -15.41 3.98 5.11
C GLU A 19 -14.27 3.01 4.77
N ASP A 20 -14.25 2.47 3.55
CA ASP A 20 -13.23 1.52 3.08
C ASP A 20 -12.00 2.20 2.49
N LEU A 21 -12.02 3.54 2.30
CA LEU A 21 -10.91 4.29 1.70
C LEU A 21 -9.52 3.96 2.29
N PRO A 22 -9.34 3.74 3.61
CA PRO A 22 -8.05 3.38 4.17
C PRO A 22 -7.41 2.12 3.57
N VAL A 23 -8.18 1.23 2.93
CA VAL A 23 -7.64 0.05 2.25
C VAL A 23 -6.65 0.41 1.14
N LEU A 24 -6.80 1.59 0.52
CA LEU A 24 -5.89 2.06 -0.53
C LEU A 24 -4.46 2.22 -0.01
N LEU A 25 -4.29 2.58 1.26
CA LEU A 25 -2.98 2.83 1.88
C LEU A 25 -2.13 1.56 1.99
N LEU A 26 -2.77 0.38 1.96
CA LEU A 26 -2.11 -0.92 2.12
C LEU A 26 -1.80 -1.60 0.79
N ILE A 27 -2.40 -1.16 -0.31
CA ILE A 27 -2.17 -1.74 -1.64
C ILE A 27 -0.72 -1.51 -2.13
N PRO A 28 -0.08 -0.34 -1.90
CA PRO A 28 1.34 -0.15 -2.18
C PRO A 28 2.24 -1.21 -1.54
N MET A 29 1.97 -1.58 -0.28
CA MET A 29 2.70 -2.62 0.44
C MET A 29 2.60 -3.97 -0.27
N ALA A 30 1.39 -4.35 -0.71
CA ALA A 30 1.18 -5.57 -1.47
C ALA A 30 1.91 -5.55 -2.83
N GLU A 31 1.95 -4.42 -3.52
CA GLU A 31 2.71 -4.34 -4.79
C GLU A 31 4.20 -4.58 -4.57
N VAL A 32 4.77 -4.11 -3.45
CA VAL A 32 6.16 -4.36 -3.05
C VAL A 32 6.38 -5.82 -2.66
N ALA A 33 5.50 -6.39 -1.83
CA ALA A 33 5.60 -7.80 -1.42
C ALA A 33 5.65 -8.75 -2.63
N TRP A 34 4.92 -8.44 -3.70
CA TRP A 34 4.88 -9.27 -4.91
C TRP A 34 5.90 -8.87 -5.99
N ALA A 35 6.92 -8.07 -5.66
CA ALA A 35 7.83 -7.46 -6.64
C ALA A 35 8.61 -8.47 -7.49
N ASP A 36 9.02 -9.60 -6.90
CA ASP A 36 9.71 -10.69 -7.59
C ASP A 36 8.74 -11.75 -8.16
N GLY A 37 7.44 -11.57 -7.93
CA GLY A 37 6.37 -12.45 -8.38
C GLY A 37 5.89 -13.47 -7.36
N GLN A 38 6.48 -13.52 -6.18
CA GLN A 38 6.00 -14.25 -5.00
C GLN A 38 5.94 -13.29 -3.81
N ALA A 39 5.18 -13.63 -2.77
CA ALA A 39 5.20 -12.92 -1.49
C ALA A 39 5.40 -13.95 -0.38
N ASP A 40 6.31 -13.69 0.55
CA ASP A 40 6.58 -14.58 1.68
C ASP A 40 5.66 -14.29 2.88
N GLU A 41 5.69 -15.18 3.87
CA GLU A 41 4.84 -15.09 5.07
C GLU A 41 5.10 -13.80 5.87
N LYS A 42 6.35 -13.33 5.94
CA LYS A 42 6.71 -12.13 6.71
C LYS A 42 6.29 -10.84 6.03
N GLU A 43 6.34 -10.80 4.71
CA GLU A 43 5.83 -9.69 3.89
C GLU A 43 4.31 -9.60 3.99
N VAL A 44 3.62 -10.75 3.95
CA VAL A 44 2.18 -10.84 4.19
C VAL A 44 1.83 -10.37 5.60
N ASP A 45 2.56 -10.83 6.61
CA ASP A 45 2.38 -10.39 8.00
C ASP A 45 2.62 -8.88 8.16
N ALA A 46 3.56 -8.29 7.42
CA ALA A 46 3.79 -6.84 7.40
C ALA A 46 2.53 -6.07 6.99
N ILE A 47 1.83 -6.53 5.95
CA ILE A 47 0.60 -5.91 5.45
C ILE A 47 -0.53 -6.09 6.45
N ILE A 48 -0.66 -7.31 7.01
CA ILE A 48 -1.72 -7.65 7.97
C ILE A 48 -1.55 -6.84 9.26
N ASP A 49 -0.33 -6.69 9.78
CA ASP A 49 -0.06 -5.95 11.02
C ASP A 49 -0.42 -4.46 10.92
N ARG A 50 -0.50 -3.89 9.70
CA ARG A 50 -0.91 -2.50 9.48
C ARG A 50 -2.41 -2.27 9.56
N HIS A 51 -3.22 -3.32 9.70
CA HIS A 51 -4.62 -3.15 10.05
C HIS A 51 -5.07 -4.13 11.12
N ALA A 52 -5.89 -3.66 12.07
CA ALA A 52 -6.32 -4.53 13.17
C ALA A 52 -7.39 -5.54 12.72
N PRO A 53 -7.22 -6.85 13.01
CA PRO A 53 -8.32 -7.80 12.90
C PRO A 53 -8.65 -8.51 14.23
N ASP A 54 -8.18 -8.02 15.39
CA ASP A 54 -8.14 -8.72 16.71
C ASP A 54 -6.86 -9.55 16.99
N SER A 55 -5.69 -9.18 16.45
CA SER A 55 -4.42 -9.76 16.92
C SER A 55 -3.95 -9.02 18.17
N GLY A 56 -3.75 -9.74 19.28
CA GLY A 56 -3.11 -9.24 20.51
C GLY A 56 -1.64 -8.82 20.36
N SER A 57 -1.20 -8.52 19.13
CA SER A 57 0.05 -7.86 18.84
C SER A 57 -0.10 -6.37 19.10
N LYS A 58 0.96 -5.74 19.62
CA LYS A 58 0.98 -4.30 19.95
C LYS A 58 0.43 -3.50 18.78
N VAL A 59 -0.75 -2.91 18.99
CA VAL A 59 -1.36 -1.94 18.07
C VAL A 59 -0.34 -0.82 17.89
N SER A 60 0.30 -0.76 16.73
CA SER A 60 1.10 0.39 16.36
C SER A 60 0.16 1.61 16.30
N PRO A 61 0.58 2.80 16.76
CA PRO A 61 -0.24 4.01 16.64
C PRO A 61 -0.73 4.29 15.22
N ASP A 62 -0.07 3.72 14.20
CA ASP A 62 -0.36 3.91 12.77
C ASP A 62 -1.14 2.73 12.14
N THR A 63 -1.91 1.99 12.94
CA THR A 63 -2.77 0.90 12.43
C THR A 63 -4.08 1.44 11.86
N PHE A 64 -4.47 0.92 10.70
CA PHE A 64 -5.75 1.25 10.08
C PHE A 64 -6.87 0.36 10.62
N THR A 65 -8.05 0.94 10.80
CA THR A 65 -9.28 0.15 10.97
C THR A 65 -9.88 -0.09 9.61
N LEU A 66 -10.02 -1.36 9.21
CA LEU A 66 -10.71 -1.76 7.99
C LEU A 66 -12.06 -2.38 8.33
N THR A 67 -13.07 -2.09 7.52
CA THR A 67 -14.32 -2.86 7.55
C THR A 67 -14.07 -4.31 7.12
N GLU A 68 -15.05 -5.18 7.34
CA GLU A 68 -15.00 -6.55 6.82
C GLU A 68 -14.89 -6.58 5.28
N ALA A 69 -15.59 -5.69 4.58
CA ALA A 69 -15.57 -5.61 3.12
C ALA A 69 -14.19 -5.18 2.60
N ALA A 70 -13.61 -4.12 3.17
CA ALA A 70 -12.26 -3.67 2.85
C ALA A 70 -11.21 -4.76 3.09
N ARG A 71 -11.28 -5.42 4.25
CA ARG A 71 -10.35 -6.50 4.60
C ARG A 71 -10.48 -7.69 3.65
N ALA A 72 -11.71 -8.13 3.36
CA ALA A 72 -11.96 -9.21 2.40
C ALA A 72 -11.45 -8.85 1.00
N PHE A 73 -11.64 -7.61 0.56
CA PHE A 73 -11.12 -7.10 -0.70
C PHE A 73 -9.59 -7.12 -0.75
N LEU A 74 -8.92 -6.55 0.27
CA LEU A 74 -7.46 -6.55 0.39
C LEU A 74 -6.91 -7.98 0.31
N TYR A 75 -7.45 -8.87 1.14
CA TYR A 75 -6.96 -10.23 1.27
C TYR A 75 -7.14 -11.06 0.00
N SER A 76 -8.34 -11.01 -0.59
CA SER A 76 -8.67 -11.82 -1.76
C SER A 76 -8.07 -11.31 -3.07
N ARG A 77 -7.59 -10.06 -3.12
CA ARG A 77 -7.11 -9.43 -4.36
C ARG A 77 -5.64 -9.03 -4.34
N PHE A 78 -5.04 -8.85 -3.16
CA PHE A 78 -3.70 -8.29 -3.05
C PHE A 78 -2.76 -9.05 -2.12
N VAL A 79 -3.27 -9.71 -1.08
CA VAL A 79 -2.41 -10.36 -0.06
C VAL A 79 -2.22 -11.84 -0.33
N TYR A 80 -3.29 -12.63 -0.35
CA TYR A 80 -3.19 -14.10 -0.48
C TYR A 80 -3.10 -14.59 -1.92
N VAL A 81 -3.18 -13.69 -2.88
CA VAL A 81 -3.05 -13.99 -4.31
C VAL A 81 -2.21 -12.91 -4.97
N LYS A 82 -1.45 -13.29 -6.01
CA LYS A 82 -0.71 -12.33 -6.82
C LYS A 82 -1.67 -11.28 -7.38
N PRO A 83 -1.45 -9.98 -7.10
CA PRO A 83 -2.34 -8.93 -7.54
C PRO A 83 -2.48 -8.87 -9.06
N ASP A 84 -3.70 -8.65 -9.55
CA ASP A 84 -3.94 -8.34 -10.95
C ASP A 84 -3.32 -6.97 -11.29
N PRO A 85 -2.40 -6.87 -12.28
CA PRO A 85 -1.69 -5.62 -12.56
C PRO A 85 -2.61 -4.44 -12.92
N ALA A 86 -3.73 -4.70 -13.60
CA ALA A 86 -4.67 -3.64 -13.98
C ALA A 86 -5.46 -3.14 -12.76
N LEU A 87 -5.87 -4.04 -11.86
CA LEU A 87 -6.50 -3.70 -10.60
C LEU A 87 -5.55 -2.92 -9.69
N THR A 88 -4.29 -3.34 -9.57
CA THR A 88 -3.26 -2.64 -8.80
C THR A 88 -3.00 -1.24 -9.34
N ALA A 89 -2.79 -1.10 -10.65
CA ALA A 89 -2.60 0.20 -11.28
C ALA A 89 -3.80 1.14 -11.04
N LYS A 90 -5.02 0.59 -11.13
CA LYS A 90 -6.25 1.36 -10.87
C LYS A 90 -6.37 1.78 -9.42
N ALA A 91 -6.07 0.91 -8.46
CA ALA A 91 -6.09 1.24 -7.04
C ALA A 91 -5.06 2.31 -6.67
N ILE A 92 -3.84 2.21 -7.19
CA ILE A 92 -2.80 3.23 -6.98
C ILE A 92 -3.22 4.56 -7.62
N GLY A 93 -3.85 4.53 -8.79
CA GLY A 93 -4.41 5.75 -9.41
C GLY A 93 -5.50 6.40 -8.55
N LEU A 94 -6.36 5.60 -7.90
CA LEU A 94 -7.37 6.11 -6.96
C LEU A 94 -6.72 6.70 -5.70
N LEU A 95 -5.66 6.08 -5.20
CA LEU A 95 -4.87 6.61 -4.08
C LEU A 95 -4.24 7.95 -4.44
N ALA A 96 -3.60 8.05 -5.60
CA ALA A 96 -3.02 9.31 -6.08
C ALA A 96 -4.08 10.41 -6.21
N MET A 97 -5.23 10.12 -6.83
CA MET A 97 -6.33 11.09 -6.91
C MET A 97 -6.87 11.50 -5.53
N TRP A 98 -6.93 10.56 -4.57
CA TRP A 98 -7.35 10.88 -3.21
C TRP A 98 -6.33 11.79 -2.50
N LEU A 99 -5.02 11.55 -2.68
CA LEU A 99 -3.96 12.41 -2.15
C LEU A 99 -4.00 13.81 -2.77
N ASP A 100 -4.26 13.91 -4.08
CA ASP A 100 -4.35 15.19 -4.81
C ASP A 100 -5.59 16.03 -4.39
N GLU A 101 -6.57 15.42 -3.71
CA GLU A 101 -7.72 16.13 -3.11
C GLU A 101 -7.45 16.65 -1.69
N MET A 102 -6.31 16.29 -1.08
CA MET A 102 -5.91 16.73 0.26
C MET A 102 -5.15 18.06 0.22
N GLU A 103 -5.06 18.75 1.35
CA GLU A 103 -4.09 19.83 1.53
C GLU A 103 -2.67 19.26 1.41
N GLU A 104 -1.74 19.99 0.76
CA GLU A 104 -0.41 19.47 0.41
C GLU A 104 0.35 18.91 1.63
N ALA A 105 0.29 19.61 2.77
CA ALA A 105 0.94 19.17 4.00
C ALA A 105 0.36 17.86 4.57
N ASP A 106 -0.92 17.58 4.33
CA ASP A 106 -1.56 16.33 4.74
C ASP A 106 -1.24 15.22 3.75
N ALA A 107 -1.27 15.52 2.44
CA ALA A 107 -0.88 14.60 1.38
C ALA A 107 0.56 14.12 1.58
N ASP A 108 1.49 15.04 1.88
CA ASP A 108 2.89 14.71 2.14
C ASP A 108 3.04 13.81 3.36
N ARG A 109 2.30 14.04 4.45
CA ARG A 109 2.34 13.13 5.61
C ARG A 109 1.89 11.72 5.24
N VAL A 110 0.84 11.59 4.44
CA VAL A 110 0.36 10.28 3.99
C VAL A 110 1.35 9.63 3.01
N ARG A 111 1.97 10.40 2.12
CA ARG A 111 3.04 9.92 1.23
C ARG A 111 4.23 9.35 2.02
N HIS A 112 4.69 10.05 3.06
CA HIS A 112 5.75 9.55 3.94
C HIS A 112 5.35 8.25 4.64
N LEU A 113 4.13 8.17 5.17
CA LEU A 113 3.61 6.94 5.78
C LEU A 113 3.59 5.76 4.79
N ILE A 114 3.18 6.00 3.54
CA ILE A 114 3.21 4.97 2.48
C ILE A 114 4.63 4.50 2.20
N VAL A 115 5.60 5.43 2.14
CA VAL A 115 7.02 5.11 1.92
C VAL A 115 7.54 4.22 3.05
N GLU A 116 7.32 4.62 4.31
CA GLU A 116 7.74 3.85 5.48
C GLU A 116 7.13 2.44 5.50
N MET A 117 5.83 2.33 5.19
CA MET A 117 5.14 1.05 5.08
C MET A 117 5.71 0.15 4.00
N CYS A 118 6.01 0.72 2.83
CA CYS A 118 6.59 -0.04 1.72
C CYS A 118 8.00 -0.54 2.04
N PHE A 119 8.79 0.27 2.76
CA PHE A 119 10.08 -0.19 3.24
C PHE A 119 9.92 -1.31 4.25
N GLU A 120 9.05 -1.18 5.25
CA GLU A 120 8.82 -2.23 6.26
C GLU A 120 8.57 -3.61 5.64
N VAL A 121 7.75 -3.69 4.58
CA VAL A 121 7.54 -4.95 3.83
C VAL A 121 8.86 -5.50 3.31
N ALA A 122 9.63 -4.68 2.58
CA ALA A 122 10.90 -5.06 2.00
C ALA A 122 11.95 -5.45 3.07
N GLU A 123 11.91 -4.87 4.28
CA GLU A 123 12.85 -5.22 5.35
C GLU A 123 12.49 -6.54 6.06
N ARG A 124 11.19 -6.85 6.22
CA ARG A 124 10.72 -8.00 7.02
C ARG A 124 11.05 -9.36 6.41
N SER A 125 11.18 -9.48 5.09
CA SER A 125 11.54 -10.74 4.41
C SER A 125 12.93 -11.27 4.85
N GLY A 126 13.76 -10.46 5.51
CA GLY A 126 15.14 -10.85 5.87
C GLY A 126 16.07 -10.92 4.65
N GLY A 127 15.56 -10.56 3.47
CA GLY A 127 16.35 -10.17 2.33
C GLY A 127 16.99 -8.82 2.62
N PHE A 128 18.26 -8.84 3.03
CA PHE A 128 19.17 -7.72 2.80
C PHE A 128 19.13 -6.50 3.75
N LEU A 129 18.65 -6.61 4.99
CA LEU A 129 18.97 -5.62 6.04
C LEU A 129 19.62 -6.21 7.31
N GLY A 130 19.66 -7.55 7.44
CA GLY A 130 20.26 -8.20 8.61
C GLY A 130 21.73 -8.60 8.47
N LEU A 131 22.24 -8.80 7.24
CA LEU A 131 23.62 -9.25 7.03
C LEU A 131 24.41 -8.42 6.00
N PHE A 132 23.78 -7.77 5.00
CA PHE A 132 24.51 -6.97 3.97
C PHE A 132 23.76 -5.78 3.29
N GLY A 133 22.66 -5.24 3.82
CA GLY A 133 22.17 -3.85 3.55
C GLY A 133 21.82 -3.32 2.13
N ARG A 134 20.99 -3.95 1.29
CA ARG A 134 20.50 -3.44 -0.02
C ARG A 134 19.19 -4.11 -0.47
N ILE A 135 18.14 -3.32 -0.60
CA ILE A 135 16.89 -3.70 -1.30
C ILE A 135 17.20 -4.40 -2.63
N GLY A 136 16.49 -5.50 -2.91
CA GLY A 136 16.63 -6.27 -4.15
C GLY A 136 16.36 -5.43 -5.40
N ALA A 137 16.90 -5.84 -6.55
CA ALA A 137 16.76 -5.06 -7.78
C ALA A 137 15.30 -4.89 -8.22
N ASP A 138 14.46 -5.92 -8.00
CA ASP A 138 13.03 -5.90 -8.33
C ASP A 138 12.21 -5.05 -7.38
N GLU A 139 12.41 -5.20 -6.07
CA GLU A 139 11.81 -4.34 -5.04
C GLU A 139 12.17 -2.87 -5.29
N ALA A 140 13.46 -2.58 -5.52
CA ALA A 140 13.93 -1.22 -5.80
C ALA A 140 13.29 -0.65 -7.07
N ARG A 141 13.04 -1.49 -8.09
CA ARG A 141 12.33 -1.09 -9.31
C ARG A 141 10.86 -0.80 -9.03
N VAL A 142 10.18 -1.65 -8.26
CA VAL A 142 8.77 -1.45 -7.87
C VAL A 142 8.62 -0.19 -7.02
N LEU A 143 9.45 -0.01 -5.99
CA LEU A 143 9.44 1.18 -5.12
C LEU A 143 9.61 2.46 -5.94
N ARG A 144 10.61 2.53 -6.84
CA ARG A 144 10.79 3.71 -7.72
C ARG A 144 9.55 4.00 -8.57
N ASN A 145 8.95 2.98 -9.16
CA ASN A 145 7.77 3.14 -10.01
C ASN A 145 6.52 3.53 -9.22
N LEU A 146 6.36 2.96 -8.02
CA LEU A 146 5.28 3.27 -7.09
C LEU A 146 5.38 4.71 -6.60
N PHE A 147 6.55 5.13 -6.12
CA PHE A 147 6.77 6.49 -5.61
C PHE A 147 6.62 7.55 -6.69
N ALA A 148 7.03 7.26 -7.93
CA ALA A 148 6.74 8.13 -9.06
C ALA A 148 5.24 8.30 -9.33
N ARG A 149 4.44 7.20 -9.25
CA ARG A 149 2.97 7.24 -9.44
C ARG A 149 2.24 7.96 -8.31
N LEU A 150 2.84 8.04 -7.12
CA LEU A 150 2.29 8.71 -5.94
C LEU A 150 2.84 10.13 -5.74
N HIS A 151 3.62 10.63 -6.71
CA HIS A 151 4.26 11.96 -6.65
C HIS A 151 5.13 12.18 -5.40
N VAL A 152 5.77 11.12 -4.90
CA VAL A 152 6.73 11.21 -3.80
C VAL A 152 8.04 11.78 -4.32
N ALA A 153 8.51 12.88 -3.74
CA ALA A 153 9.84 13.41 -4.03
C ALA A 153 10.90 12.38 -3.56
N ILE A 154 11.86 12.03 -4.42
CA ILE A 154 12.91 11.06 -4.04
C ILE A 154 13.85 11.65 -2.97
N ASP A 155 13.91 12.97 -2.87
CA ASP A 155 14.78 13.68 -1.91
C ASP A 155 14.33 13.49 -0.45
N SER A 156 13.05 13.20 -0.18
CA SER A 156 12.55 12.87 1.15
C SER A 156 12.89 11.45 1.62
N MET A 157 13.64 10.68 0.84
CA MET A 157 14.08 9.31 1.19
C MET A 157 15.50 9.25 1.77
N ARG A 158 16.17 10.40 2.03
CA ARG A 158 17.60 10.47 2.40
C ARG A 158 17.91 11.15 3.75
N GLU A 159 16.92 11.39 4.60
CA GLU A 159 17.16 11.79 6.01
C GLU A 159 17.11 10.59 6.95
#